data_AF-A0A225URE9-F1
#
_entry.id   AF-A0A225URE9-F1
#
_cell.length_a   1.000
_cell.length_b   1.000
_cell.length_c   1.000
_cell.angle_alpha   90.00
_cell.angle_beta   90.00
_cell.angle_gamma   90.00
#
_symmetry.space_group_name_H-M   'P 1'
#
loop_
_entity.id
_entity.type
_entity.pdbx_description
1 polymer ?
#
loop_
_entity_poly.entity_id
_entity_poly.type
_entity_poly.pdbx_seq_one_letter_code
_entity_poly.pdbx_strand_id
1 'polypeptide(L)'
;MTEPVPTTPAPAPTSSDPLAVQQANMWAKLMKSATERADLEKKMETRLIHSLNTLSQKTSVPRGIILPLYDKITTLGVSLILQLRSLGVDLPIEIPHCGDFDEAYGEAIMKKRDQLGEVYVYNACKLAATAKSLLNPSKQLFCKDLDNCHRRFRNFAIKVLGVVYSRFEEIMLMDADALLFQSPMALWNTQKYQTTGTMFFNDRIAEANFSMGLGYKPANRPNIMAIEDYLSKADLAETKYAFSDFATGSAGGDFRNKGENKSIICGSAAHYFPEKSEDTPIQKVSLLYMNTDYIM
;
A
#
# COMPACT_ATOMS: atom_id res chain seq x y z
N MET A 1 54.34 67.76 2.12
CA MET A 1 53.44 67.14 1.13
C MET A 1 53.69 65.65 1.23
N THR A 2 52.85 64.74 1.69
CA THR A 2 51.45 64.72 2.19
C THR A 2 51.35 63.35 2.88
N GLU A 3 50.90 63.30 4.12
CA GLU A 3 50.65 62.05 4.87
C GLU A 3 49.51 61.23 4.24
N PRO A 4 49.53 59.89 4.31
CA PRO A 4 48.39 59.06 3.94
C PRO A 4 47.33 59.08 5.04
N VAL A 5 46.13 59.52 4.68
CA VAL A 5 44.93 59.57 5.52
C VAL A 5 44.40 58.16 5.80
N PRO A 6 44.02 57.83 7.05
CA PRO A 6 43.40 56.54 7.38
C PRO A 6 41.93 56.51 6.93
N THR A 7 41.55 55.47 6.19
CA THR A 7 40.15 55.19 5.84
C THR A 7 39.45 54.53 7.03
N THR A 8 38.52 55.27 7.63
CA THR A 8 37.57 54.80 8.64
C THR A 8 36.61 53.75 8.04
N PRO A 9 36.18 52.73 8.82
CA PRO A 9 35.16 51.80 8.38
C PRO A 9 33.81 52.49 8.27
N ALA A 10 33.04 52.14 7.22
CA ALA A 10 31.70 52.66 6.98
C ALA A 10 30.77 52.38 8.18
N PRO A 11 29.91 53.35 8.57
CA PRO A 11 28.97 53.15 9.66
C PRO A 11 27.92 52.10 9.27
N ALA A 12 27.55 51.26 10.24
CA ALA A 12 26.41 50.35 10.12
C ALA A 12 25.14 51.13 9.74
N PRO A 13 24.29 50.61 8.83
CA PRO A 13 23.05 51.29 8.48
C PRO A 13 22.09 51.24 9.68
N THR A 14 22.01 52.33 10.42
CA THR A 14 20.91 52.64 11.34
C THR A 14 19.75 53.18 10.51
N SER A 15 19.02 52.31 9.80
CA SER A 15 17.70 52.66 9.27
C SER A 15 16.62 52.17 10.23
N SER A 16 16.25 53.02 11.19
CA SER A 16 15.03 52.86 11.99
C SER A 16 13.82 53.32 11.17
N ASP A 17 13.53 52.65 10.05
CA ASP A 17 12.24 52.77 9.39
C ASP A 17 11.25 51.89 10.17
N PRO A 18 10.27 52.48 10.88
CA PRO A 18 9.34 51.73 11.72
C PRO A 18 8.54 50.69 10.91
N LEU A 19 8.33 50.95 9.61
CA LEU A 19 7.58 50.06 8.72
C LEU A 19 8.42 48.81 8.38
N ALA A 20 9.71 48.98 8.09
CA ALA A 20 10.62 47.87 7.81
C ALA A 20 10.85 46.98 9.03
N VAL A 21 10.93 47.58 10.24
CA VAL A 21 11.05 46.84 11.50
C VAL A 21 9.76 46.08 11.83
N GLN A 22 8.58 46.68 11.60
CA GLN A 22 7.30 45.97 11.76
C GLN A 22 7.14 44.81 10.79
N GLN A 23 7.54 45.00 9.53
CA GLN A 23 7.44 43.96 8.51
C GLN A 23 8.39 42.79 8.83
N ALA A 24 9.63 43.07 9.24
CA ALA A 24 10.58 42.05 9.70
C ALA A 24 10.07 41.26 10.91
N ASN A 25 9.45 41.94 11.89
CA ASN A 25 8.85 41.29 13.06
C ASN A 25 7.65 40.39 12.69
N MET A 26 6.83 40.81 11.73
CA MET A 26 5.71 40.02 11.21
C MET A 26 6.21 38.77 10.48
N TRP A 27 7.22 38.92 9.61
CA TRP A 27 7.87 37.82 8.92
C TRP A 27 8.54 36.84 9.89
N ALA A 28 9.26 37.33 10.91
CA ALA A 28 9.87 36.49 11.93
C ALA A 28 8.82 35.67 12.72
N LYS A 29 7.66 36.28 13.04
CA LYS A 29 6.56 35.60 13.72
C LYS A 29 5.92 34.52 12.82
N LEU A 30 5.73 34.81 11.54
CA LEU A 30 5.24 33.85 10.55
C LEU A 30 6.21 32.68 10.39
N MET A 31 7.50 32.95 10.22
CA MET A 31 8.53 31.91 10.08
C MET A 31 8.65 31.05 11.34
N LYS A 32 8.63 31.64 12.53
CA LYS A 32 8.61 30.88 13.79
C LYS A 32 7.40 29.94 13.88
N SER A 33 6.21 30.43 13.49
CA SER A 33 5.01 29.60 13.46
C SER A 33 5.08 28.47 12.42
N ALA A 34 5.78 28.69 11.30
CA ALA A 34 6.00 27.68 10.27
C ALA A 34 6.99 26.61 10.75
N THR A 35 8.09 27.01 11.39
CA THR A 35 9.07 26.08 11.99
C THR A 35 8.45 25.24 13.10
N GLU A 36 7.66 25.85 13.99
CA GLU A 36 6.95 25.12 15.06
C GLU A 36 5.95 24.09 14.51
N ARG A 37 5.25 24.42 13.40
CA ARG A 37 4.38 23.47 12.69
C ARG A 37 5.16 22.33 12.08
N ALA A 38 6.27 22.62 11.39
CA ALA A 38 7.13 21.59 10.78
C ALA A 38 7.75 20.66 11.84
N ASP A 39 8.20 21.19 12.98
CA ASP A 39 8.71 20.40 14.09
C ASP A 39 7.62 19.53 14.74
N LEU A 40 6.39 20.04 14.83
CA LEU A 40 5.25 19.28 15.33
C LEU A 40 4.89 18.14 14.36
N GLU A 41 4.87 18.41 13.06
CA GLU A 41 4.63 17.41 12.01
C GLU A 41 5.68 16.31 12.06
N LYS A 42 6.98 16.66 12.08
CA LYS A 42 8.09 15.70 12.19
C LYS A 42 8.00 14.85 13.45
N LYS A 43 7.64 15.46 14.59
CA LYS A 43 7.40 14.71 15.85
C LYS A 43 6.19 13.80 15.73
N MET A 44 5.10 14.24 15.11
CA MET A 44 3.90 13.43 14.92
C MET A 44 4.14 12.25 13.97
N GLU A 45 4.91 12.46 12.92
CA GLU A 45 5.35 11.44 11.96
C GLU A 45 6.24 10.39 12.64
N THR A 46 7.26 10.83 13.38
CA THR A 46 8.13 9.92 14.16
C THR A 46 7.30 9.07 15.14
N ARG A 47 6.31 9.68 15.80
CA ARG A 47 5.40 8.97 16.74
C ARG A 47 4.52 7.95 16.03
N LEU A 48 4.01 8.30 14.85
CA LEU A 48 3.18 7.41 14.04
C LEU A 48 3.99 6.21 13.56
N ILE A 49 5.17 6.45 12.98
CA ILE A 49 6.08 5.40 12.50
C ILE A 49 6.41 4.42 13.61
N HIS A 50 6.78 4.92 14.80
CA HIS A 50 7.11 4.04 15.93
C HIS A 50 5.91 3.20 16.40
N SER A 51 4.71 3.79 16.42
CA SER A 51 3.49 3.08 16.79
C SER A 51 3.13 2.01 15.76
N LEU A 52 3.25 2.31 14.46
CA LEU A 52 2.97 1.38 13.36
C LEU A 52 4.00 0.24 13.35
N ASN A 53 5.29 0.55 13.47
CA ASN A 53 6.34 -0.45 13.54
C ASN A 53 6.11 -1.43 14.70
N THR A 54 5.71 -0.93 15.87
CA THR A 54 5.42 -1.80 17.03
C THR A 54 4.24 -2.74 16.78
N LEU A 55 3.26 -2.32 15.97
CA LEU A 55 2.13 -3.19 15.58
C LEU A 55 2.55 -4.22 14.54
N SER A 56 3.28 -3.80 13.50
CA SER A 56 3.69 -4.66 12.39
C SER A 56 4.80 -5.64 12.72
N GLN A 57 5.60 -5.38 13.76
CA GLN A 57 6.69 -6.27 14.19
C GLN A 57 6.21 -7.42 15.09
N LYS A 58 4.90 -7.61 15.26
CA LYS A 58 4.34 -8.74 16.04
C LYS A 58 4.23 -10.00 15.19
N THR A 59 5.33 -10.37 14.55
CA THR A 59 5.43 -11.56 13.71
C THR A 59 5.87 -12.77 14.54
N SER A 60 5.41 -13.95 14.15
CA SER A 60 5.73 -15.22 14.82
C SER A 60 5.83 -16.40 13.85
N VAL A 61 5.49 -16.18 12.58
CA VAL A 61 5.47 -17.19 11.53
C VAL A 61 6.33 -16.68 10.37
N PRO A 62 7.27 -17.47 9.82
CA PRO A 62 8.19 -16.96 8.80
C PRO A 62 7.49 -16.47 7.53
N ARG A 63 6.46 -17.17 7.08
CA ARG A 63 5.83 -16.88 5.78
C ARG A 63 4.37 -17.31 5.75
N GLY A 64 3.54 -16.52 5.07
CA GLY A 64 2.15 -16.88 4.85
C GLY A 64 1.46 -16.01 3.81
N ILE A 65 0.20 -16.38 3.54
CA ILE A 65 -0.66 -15.68 2.58
C ILE A 65 -1.71 -14.89 3.36
N ILE A 66 -1.92 -13.64 2.97
CA ILE A 66 -3.01 -12.83 3.49
C ILE A 66 -4.09 -12.75 2.41
N LEU A 67 -5.28 -13.20 2.75
CA LEU A 67 -6.44 -13.27 1.86
C LEU A 67 -7.64 -12.56 2.52
N PRO A 68 -7.76 -11.23 2.37
CA PRO A 68 -8.88 -10.51 2.97
C PRO A 68 -10.22 -10.92 2.37
N LEU A 69 -11.23 -11.18 3.21
CA LEU A 69 -12.56 -11.59 2.77
C LEU A 69 -13.66 -10.77 3.46
N TYR A 70 -14.82 -10.73 2.80
CA TYR A 70 -16.11 -10.28 3.32
C TYR A 70 -17.18 -11.27 2.84
N ASP A 71 -18.35 -11.30 3.51
CA ASP A 71 -19.35 -12.38 3.37
C ASP A 71 -19.58 -12.78 1.91
N LYS A 72 -19.83 -11.80 1.03
CA LYS A 72 -20.20 -12.03 -0.38
C LYS A 72 -19.13 -12.72 -1.23
N ILE A 73 -17.85 -12.63 -0.87
CA ILE A 73 -16.74 -13.26 -1.62
C ILE A 73 -16.12 -14.44 -0.88
N THR A 74 -16.67 -14.84 0.28
CA THR A 74 -16.04 -15.87 1.10
C THR A 74 -15.99 -17.22 0.39
N THR A 75 -17.03 -17.59 -0.35
CA THR A 75 -17.04 -18.84 -1.14
C THR A 75 -15.95 -18.83 -2.22
N LEU A 76 -15.74 -17.68 -2.87
CA LEU A 76 -14.68 -17.50 -3.85
C LEU A 76 -13.30 -17.62 -3.18
N GLY A 77 -13.11 -16.99 -2.02
CA GLY A 77 -11.90 -17.13 -1.21
C GLY A 77 -11.61 -18.56 -0.78
N VAL A 78 -12.62 -19.32 -0.33
CA VAL A 78 -12.46 -20.75 0.01
C VAL A 78 -12.07 -21.57 -1.22
N SER A 79 -12.66 -21.28 -2.39
CA SER A 79 -12.26 -21.91 -3.67
C SER A 79 -10.79 -21.66 -3.99
N LEU A 80 -10.30 -20.43 -3.79
CA LEU A 80 -8.90 -20.09 -3.97
C LEU A 80 -7.99 -20.80 -2.97
N ILE A 81 -8.40 -20.95 -1.71
CA ILE A 81 -7.65 -21.73 -0.72
C ILE A 81 -7.51 -23.19 -1.18
N LEU A 82 -8.60 -23.80 -1.66
CA LEU A 82 -8.57 -25.17 -2.21
C LEU A 82 -7.65 -25.27 -3.44
N GLN A 83 -7.68 -24.26 -4.32
CA GLN A 83 -6.78 -24.18 -5.47
C GLN A 83 -5.30 -24.06 -5.04
N LEU A 84 -5.00 -23.26 -4.02
CA LEU A 84 -3.65 -23.17 -3.45
C LEU A 84 -3.19 -24.54 -2.95
N ARG A 85 -4.06 -25.28 -2.23
CA ARG A 85 -3.74 -26.63 -1.75
C ARG A 85 -3.51 -27.62 -2.89
N SER A 86 -4.34 -27.57 -3.95
CA SER A 86 -4.16 -28.45 -5.11
C SER A 86 -2.88 -28.14 -5.91
N LEU A 87 -2.39 -26.90 -5.85
CA LEU A 87 -1.10 -26.46 -6.40
C LEU A 87 0.10 -26.74 -5.46
N GLY A 88 -0.10 -27.49 -4.38
CA GLY A 88 0.96 -27.86 -3.43
C GLY A 88 1.45 -26.70 -2.57
N VAL A 89 0.60 -25.69 -2.33
CA VAL A 89 0.92 -24.58 -1.43
C VAL A 89 0.42 -24.92 -0.03
N ASP A 90 1.33 -25.20 0.90
CA ASP A 90 1.01 -25.57 2.29
C ASP A 90 1.14 -24.40 3.28
N LEU A 91 1.38 -23.19 2.78
CA LEU A 91 1.55 -22.00 3.63
C LEU A 91 0.31 -21.72 4.48
N PRO A 92 0.48 -21.23 5.73
CA PRO A 92 -0.63 -20.74 6.54
C PRO A 92 -1.28 -19.52 5.88
N ILE A 93 -2.60 -19.39 6.07
CA ILE A 93 -3.39 -18.32 5.46
C ILE A 93 -4.08 -17.51 6.55
N GLU A 94 -3.94 -16.20 6.47
CA GLU A 94 -4.67 -15.25 7.31
C GLU A 94 -5.79 -14.57 6.53
N ILE A 95 -6.99 -14.56 7.11
CA ILE A 95 -8.21 -13.98 6.53
C ILE A 95 -8.65 -12.82 7.43
N PRO A 96 -8.10 -11.60 7.20
CA PRO A 96 -8.63 -10.40 7.83
C PRO A 96 -9.98 -10.03 7.23
N HIS A 97 -10.96 -9.74 8.07
CA HIS A 97 -12.26 -9.22 7.66
C HIS A 97 -12.66 -7.95 8.43
N CYS A 98 -13.65 -7.22 7.92
CA CYS A 98 -14.14 -5.98 8.52
C CYS A 98 -15.67 -5.87 8.40
N GLY A 99 -16.38 -6.25 9.46
CA GLY A 99 -17.82 -6.08 9.55
C GLY A 99 -18.61 -7.33 9.16
N ASP A 100 -19.15 -7.36 7.94
CA ASP A 100 -20.03 -8.39 7.39
C ASP A 100 -19.28 -9.68 7.07
N PHE A 101 -18.71 -10.30 8.08
CA PHE A 101 -18.18 -11.65 7.95
C PHE A 101 -18.82 -12.49 9.05
N ASP A 102 -19.50 -13.56 8.66
CA ASP A 102 -20.09 -14.50 9.60
C ASP A 102 -18.99 -15.18 10.43
N GLU A 103 -18.91 -14.82 11.71
CA GLU A 103 -17.91 -15.36 12.65
C GLU A 103 -18.05 -16.89 12.79
N ALA A 104 -19.27 -17.44 12.74
CA ALA A 104 -19.50 -18.88 12.79
C ALA A 104 -18.98 -19.58 11.53
N TYR A 105 -19.14 -18.94 10.37
CA TYR A 105 -18.56 -19.45 9.13
C TYR A 105 -17.02 -19.37 9.14
N GLY A 106 -16.45 -18.30 9.70
CA GLY A 106 -15.01 -18.18 9.94
C GLY A 106 -14.46 -19.29 10.82
N GLU A 107 -15.15 -19.61 11.92
CA GLU A 107 -14.80 -20.75 12.76
C GLU A 107 -14.87 -22.09 12.00
N ALA A 108 -15.88 -22.26 11.15
CA ALA A 108 -16.01 -23.47 10.33
C ALA A 108 -14.83 -23.62 9.35
N ILE A 109 -14.39 -22.52 8.73
CA ILE A 109 -13.18 -22.50 7.89
C ILE A 109 -11.96 -22.94 8.71
N MET A 110 -11.75 -22.36 9.90
CA MET A 110 -10.59 -22.69 10.76
C MET A 110 -10.60 -24.14 11.27
N LYS A 111 -11.79 -24.76 11.43
CA LYS A 111 -11.94 -26.16 11.86
C LYS A 111 -11.63 -27.16 10.74
N LYS A 112 -11.75 -26.78 9.46
CA LYS A 112 -11.51 -27.66 8.30
C LYS A 112 -10.02 -27.78 7.93
N ARG A 113 -9.16 -28.04 8.92
CA ARG A 113 -7.70 -28.10 8.72
C ARG A 113 -7.25 -29.12 7.69
N ASP A 114 -7.89 -30.29 7.64
CA ASP A 114 -7.53 -31.36 6.70
C ASP A 114 -7.70 -30.96 5.22
N GLN A 115 -8.64 -30.04 4.94
CA GLN A 115 -8.96 -29.59 3.58
C GLN A 115 -8.33 -28.24 3.24
N LEU A 116 -8.33 -27.31 4.21
CA LEU A 116 -7.96 -25.91 4.00
C LEU A 116 -6.57 -25.58 4.56
N GLY A 117 -5.93 -26.50 5.27
CA GLY A 117 -4.66 -26.26 5.96
C GLY A 117 -4.83 -25.35 7.17
N GLU A 118 -3.73 -24.73 7.60
CA GLU A 118 -3.76 -23.75 8.68
C GLU A 118 -4.35 -22.44 8.17
N VAL A 119 -5.55 -22.11 8.64
CA VAL A 119 -6.26 -20.85 8.33
C VAL A 119 -6.57 -20.13 9.63
N TYR A 120 -6.35 -18.82 9.65
CA TYR A 120 -6.68 -17.95 10.78
C TYR A 120 -7.56 -16.78 10.32
N VAL A 121 -8.81 -16.75 10.79
CA VAL A 121 -9.79 -15.73 10.45
C VAL A 121 -9.91 -14.74 11.60
N TYR A 122 -9.83 -13.44 11.34
CA TYR A 122 -9.93 -12.43 12.39
C TYR A 122 -10.51 -11.09 11.92
N ASN A 123 -11.15 -10.39 12.87
CA ASN A 123 -11.75 -9.09 12.63
C ASN A 123 -10.70 -7.97 12.75
N ALA A 124 -10.09 -7.59 11.64
CA ALA A 124 -9.08 -6.55 11.58
C ALA A 124 -9.62 -5.17 12.00
N CYS A 125 -10.91 -4.90 11.79
CA CYS A 125 -11.54 -3.65 12.20
C CYS A 125 -11.74 -3.53 13.71
N LYS A 126 -12.03 -4.63 14.42
CA LYS A 126 -12.03 -4.66 15.88
C LYS A 126 -10.62 -4.34 16.42
N LEU A 127 -9.56 -4.91 15.82
CA LEU A 127 -8.18 -4.60 16.20
C LEU A 127 -7.86 -3.11 15.95
N ALA A 128 -8.14 -2.63 14.75
CA ALA A 128 -7.85 -1.24 14.35
C ALA A 128 -8.61 -0.18 15.16
N ALA A 129 -9.84 -0.47 15.61
CA ALA A 129 -10.62 0.43 16.45
C ALA A 129 -10.05 0.58 17.87
N THR A 130 -9.25 -0.38 18.34
CA THR A 130 -8.60 -0.34 19.65
C THR A 130 -7.16 0.15 19.61
N ALA A 131 -6.59 0.32 18.41
CA ALA A 131 -5.20 0.65 18.21
C ALA A 131 -4.90 2.12 18.50
N LYS A 132 -4.07 2.34 19.51
CA LYS A 132 -3.70 3.66 20.03
C LYS A 132 -2.23 3.95 19.79
N SER A 133 -1.89 5.24 19.67
CA SER A 133 -0.50 5.64 19.54
C SER A 133 0.27 5.28 20.80
N LEU A 134 1.44 4.66 20.63
CA LEU A 134 2.29 4.25 21.73
C LEU A 134 2.73 5.45 22.59
N LEU A 135 2.97 6.59 21.95
CA LEU A 135 3.45 7.81 22.59
C LEU A 135 2.31 8.77 23.01
N ASN A 136 1.06 8.43 22.70
CA ASN A 136 -0.13 9.14 23.19
C ASN A 136 -1.37 8.23 23.15
N PRO A 137 -1.70 7.53 24.26
CA PRO A 137 -2.84 6.61 24.33
C PRO A 137 -4.22 7.23 24.08
N SER A 138 -4.34 8.56 24.15
CA SER A 138 -5.59 9.27 23.83
C SER A 138 -5.79 9.43 22.32
N LYS A 139 -4.75 9.20 21.51
CA LYS A 139 -4.81 9.31 20.05
C LYS A 139 -4.97 7.93 19.43
N GLN A 140 -6.09 7.72 18.75
CA GLN A 140 -6.33 6.54 17.93
C GLN A 140 -5.44 6.55 16.68
N LEU A 141 -4.96 5.38 16.27
CA LEU A 141 -4.09 5.22 15.10
C LEU A 141 -4.89 5.17 13.81
N PHE A 142 -5.89 4.29 13.75
CA PHE A 142 -6.63 4.02 12.51
C PHE A 142 -8.03 4.59 12.51
N CYS A 143 -8.78 4.43 13.61
CA CYS A 143 -10.20 4.73 13.66
C CYS A 143 -10.61 5.35 14.98
N LYS A 144 -11.60 6.26 14.96
CA LYS A 144 -12.17 6.83 16.19
C LYS A 144 -12.94 5.78 17.00
N ASP A 145 -13.67 4.93 16.29
CA ASP A 145 -14.56 3.89 16.78
C ASP A 145 -14.71 2.80 15.70
N LEU A 146 -15.46 1.73 16.01
CA LEU A 146 -15.67 0.61 15.10
C LEU A 146 -16.44 1.00 13.83
N ASP A 147 -17.44 1.88 13.93
CA ASP A 147 -18.23 2.35 12.78
C ASP A 147 -17.39 3.19 11.82
N ASN A 148 -16.46 3.98 12.34
CA ASN A 148 -15.47 4.68 11.54
C ASN A 148 -14.50 3.72 10.85
N CYS A 149 -14.14 2.62 11.51
CA CYS A 149 -13.35 1.53 10.93
C CYS A 149 -14.09 0.83 9.79
N HIS A 150 -15.36 0.45 9.98
CA HIS A 150 -16.19 -0.13 8.92
C HIS A 150 -16.25 0.79 7.69
N ARG A 151 -16.49 2.10 7.87
CA ARG A 151 -16.50 3.05 6.75
C ARG A 151 -15.15 3.19 6.02
N ARG A 152 -14.04 3.05 6.74
CA ARG A 152 -12.69 3.23 6.19
C ARG A 152 -12.15 1.97 5.53
N PHE A 153 -12.40 0.81 6.13
CA PHE A 153 -11.71 -0.44 5.81
C PHE A 153 -12.63 -1.54 5.28
N ARG A 154 -13.96 -1.38 5.24
CA ARG A 154 -14.84 -2.32 4.52
C ARG A 154 -14.80 -2.04 3.01
N ASN A 155 -13.61 -2.09 2.45
CA ASN A 155 -13.25 -1.91 1.04
C ASN A 155 -11.80 -2.43 0.87
N PHE A 156 -11.18 -2.20 -0.29
CA PHE A 156 -9.81 -2.64 -0.60
C PHE A 156 -8.74 -2.20 0.43
N ALA A 157 -8.97 -1.14 1.21
CA ALA A 157 -8.05 -0.67 2.25
C ALA A 157 -7.87 -1.68 3.39
N ILE A 158 -8.74 -2.70 3.55
CA ILE A 158 -8.52 -3.78 4.53
C ILE A 158 -7.18 -4.48 4.33
N LYS A 159 -6.66 -4.51 3.10
CA LYS A 159 -5.35 -5.07 2.76
C LYS A 159 -4.23 -4.46 3.61
N VAL A 160 -4.31 -3.15 3.89
CA VAL A 160 -3.35 -2.45 4.76
C VAL A 160 -3.41 -3.00 6.18
N LEU A 161 -4.62 -3.19 6.73
CA LEU A 161 -4.78 -3.77 8.06
C LEU A 161 -4.31 -5.23 8.10
N GLY A 162 -4.57 -5.99 7.03
CA GLY A 162 -4.05 -7.35 6.87
C GLY A 162 -2.54 -7.39 7.01
N VAL A 163 -1.81 -6.56 6.25
CA VAL A 163 -0.35 -6.49 6.35
C VAL A 163 0.11 -6.02 7.73
N VAL A 164 -0.51 -4.98 8.29
CA VAL A 164 -0.09 -4.40 9.58
C VAL A 164 -0.32 -5.34 10.77
N TYR A 165 -1.39 -6.13 10.77
CA TYR A 165 -1.71 -7.05 11.86
C TYR A 165 -1.28 -8.50 11.59
N SER A 166 -0.62 -8.74 10.47
CA SER A 166 -0.13 -10.04 10.08
C SER A 166 0.85 -10.61 11.11
N ARG A 167 0.77 -11.92 11.34
CA ARG A 167 1.80 -12.65 12.11
C ARG A 167 2.96 -13.13 11.23
N PHE A 168 2.89 -12.92 9.92
CA PHE A 168 3.91 -13.36 8.96
C PHE A 168 5.05 -12.37 8.81
N GLU A 169 6.29 -12.84 8.80
CA GLU A 169 7.48 -12.03 8.45
C GLU A 169 7.51 -11.73 6.95
N GLU A 170 7.24 -12.73 6.12
CA GLU A 170 7.12 -12.61 4.67
C GLU A 170 5.67 -12.85 4.23
N ILE A 171 5.09 -11.86 3.54
CA ILE A 171 3.66 -11.83 3.20
C ILE A 171 3.47 -11.93 1.69
N MET A 172 2.63 -12.88 1.26
CA MET A 172 1.98 -12.83 -0.04
C MET A 172 0.55 -12.32 0.13
N LEU A 173 0.31 -11.07 -0.25
CA LEU A 173 -1.01 -10.47 -0.21
C LEU A 173 -1.75 -10.83 -1.50
N MET A 174 -2.90 -11.48 -1.37
CA MET A 174 -3.67 -11.99 -2.51
C MET A 174 -5.11 -11.50 -2.45
N ASP A 175 -5.67 -11.19 -3.61
CA ASP A 175 -7.09 -10.92 -3.77
C ASP A 175 -7.91 -12.21 -3.83
N ALA A 176 -9.15 -12.17 -3.35
CA ALA A 176 -10.03 -13.33 -3.34
C ALA A 176 -10.41 -13.84 -4.73
N ASP A 177 -10.42 -12.94 -5.71
CA ASP A 177 -10.74 -13.19 -7.12
C ASP A 177 -9.47 -13.41 -7.98
N ALA A 178 -8.33 -13.73 -7.35
CA ALA A 178 -7.18 -14.27 -8.04
C ALA A 178 -7.42 -15.75 -8.41
N LEU A 179 -7.30 -16.08 -9.68
CA LEU A 179 -7.34 -17.43 -10.20
C LEU A 179 -5.94 -17.85 -10.64
N LEU A 180 -5.37 -18.85 -9.95
CA LEU A 180 -4.00 -19.32 -10.18
C LEU A 180 -3.98 -20.44 -11.22
N PHE A 181 -3.07 -20.33 -12.18
CA PHE A 181 -2.77 -21.40 -13.16
C PHE A 181 -1.52 -22.18 -12.79
N GLN A 182 -0.67 -21.61 -11.94
CA GLN A 182 0.57 -22.19 -11.46
C GLN A 182 0.76 -21.90 -9.98
N SER A 183 1.59 -22.70 -9.31
CA SER A 183 1.95 -22.46 -7.92
C SER A 183 2.69 -21.11 -7.78
N PRO A 184 2.23 -20.20 -6.91
CA PRO A 184 2.89 -18.91 -6.69
C PRO A 184 4.17 -19.04 -5.84
N MET A 185 4.54 -20.24 -5.37
CA MET A 185 5.70 -20.43 -4.51
C MET A 185 7.03 -20.05 -5.16
N ALA A 186 7.11 -20.15 -6.49
CA ALA A 186 8.30 -19.73 -7.22
C ALA A 186 8.57 -18.21 -7.12
N LEU A 187 7.56 -17.40 -6.78
CA LEU A 187 7.70 -15.94 -6.60
C LEU A 187 8.73 -15.58 -5.53
N TRP A 188 8.84 -16.38 -4.47
CA TRP A 188 9.82 -16.17 -3.40
C TRP A 188 11.27 -16.40 -3.86
N ASN A 189 11.46 -17.18 -4.91
CA ASN A 189 12.76 -17.50 -5.46
C ASN A 189 13.18 -16.55 -6.59
N THR A 190 12.34 -15.57 -6.90
CA THR A 190 12.66 -14.56 -7.91
C THR A 190 13.86 -13.74 -7.46
N GLN A 191 14.77 -13.44 -8.37
CA GLN A 191 15.90 -12.55 -8.10
C GLN A 191 15.41 -11.20 -7.59
N LYS A 192 14.29 -10.70 -8.12
CA LYS A 192 13.65 -9.46 -7.67
C LYS A 192 13.25 -9.50 -6.20
N TYR A 193 12.56 -10.57 -5.77
CA TYR A 193 12.19 -10.73 -4.38
C TYR A 193 13.42 -10.91 -3.49
N GLN A 194 14.36 -11.77 -3.85
CA GLN A 194 15.55 -12.05 -3.04
C GLN A 194 16.47 -10.83 -2.84
N THR A 195 16.56 -9.95 -3.85
CA THR A 195 17.44 -8.77 -3.78
C THR A 195 16.83 -7.57 -3.06
N THR A 196 15.50 -7.45 -3.09
CA THR A 196 14.80 -6.27 -2.55
C THR A 196 13.98 -6.57 -1.30
N GLY A 197 13.59 -7.82 -1.09
CA GLY A 197 12.65 -8.25 -0.05
C GLY A 197 11.19 -7.90 -0.34
N THR A 198 10.89 -7.11 -1.39
CA THR A 198 9.54 -6.68 -1.73
C THR A 198 9.34 -6.65 -3.24
N MET A 199 8.36 -7.42 -3.72
CA MET A 199 7.98 -7.44 -5.13
C MET A 199 6.51 -7.04 -5.31
N PHE A 200 6.28 -6.02 -6.13
CA PHE A 200 4.94 -5.54 -6.50
C PHE A 200 4.56 -6.01 -7.91
N PHE A 201 3.26 -6.22 -8.10
CA PHE A 201 2.66 -6.51 -9.41
C PHE A 201 1.98 -5.25 -9.95
N ASN A 202 2.06 -5.04 -11.25
CA ASN A 202 1.32 -3.99 -11.92
C ASN A 202 -0.15 -4.38 -12.02
N ASP A 203 -1.08 -3.65 -11.40
CA ASP A 203 -2.52 -3.95 -11.41
C ASP A 203 -3.16 -3.71 -12.79
N ARG A 204 -3.53 -2.47 -13.09
CA ARG A 204 -4.13 -2.04 -14.36
C ARG A 204 -3.50 -0.72 -14.79
N ILE A 205 -3.41 -0.46 -16.10
CA ILE A 205 -3.14 0.90 -16.57
C ILE A 205 -4.37 1.73 -16.22
N ALA A 206 -4.23 2.59 -15.22
CA ALA A 206 -5.29 3.47 -14.78
C ALA A 206 -5.65 4.47 -15.88
N GLU A 207 -6.77 4.27 -16.59
CA GLU A 207 -7.44 5.41 -17.22
C GLU A 207 -7.97 6.27 -16.05
N ALA A 208 -7.53 7.53 -15.99
CA ALA A 208 -7.69 8.48 -14.87
C ALA A 208 -9.14 8.76 -14.40
N ASN A 209 -10.14 8.09 -14.98
CA ASN A 209 -11.55 8.22 -14.65
C ASN A 209 -12.16 6.94 -14.04
N PHE A 210 -11.48 5.78 -14.09
CA PHE A 210 -12.04 4.50 -13.65
C PHE A 210 -11.30 3.87 -12.46
N SER A 211 -10.14 4.42 -12.09
CA SER A 211 -9.32 3.82 -11.04
C SER A 211 -9.72 4.33 -9.66
N MET A 212 -10.41 3.45 -8.93
CA MET A 212 -10.69 3.53 -7.50
C MET A 212 -11.66 4.67 -7.14
N GLY A 213 -12.53 4.47 -6.15
CA GLY A 213 -13.47 5.48 -5.63
C GLY A 213 -12.82 6.69 -4.93
N LEU A 214 -11.70 7.20 -5.47
CA LEU A 214 -10.83 8.25 -4.96
C LEU A 214 -10.54 9.27 -6.08
N GLY A 215 -11.55 9.59 -6.92
CA GLY A 215 -11.47 10.51 -8.07
C GLY A 215 -11.05 11.96 -7.76
N TYR A 216 -10.41 12.22 -6.62
CA TYR A 216 -9.75 13.47 -6.33
C TYR A 216 -8.48 13.57 -7.18
N LYS A 217 -8.51 14.51 -8.14
CA LYS A 217 -7.34 14.99 -8.87
C LYS A 217 -6.85 16.24 -8.13
N PRO A 218 -5.59 16.31 -7.68
CA PRO A 218 -5.04 17.52 -7.07
C PRO A 218 -5.18 18.69 -8.05
N ALA A 219 -5.64 19.85 -7.57
CA ALA A 219 -5.89 21.02 -8.42
C ALA A 219 -4.69 21.43 -9.28
N ASN A 220 -3.47 21.19 -8.80
CA ASN A 220 -2.23 21.54 -9.47
C ASN A 220 -1.68 20.45 -10.40
N ARG A 221 -2.28 19.25 -10.42
CA ARG A 221 -1.89 18.11 -11.27
C ARG A 221 -3.14 17.33 -11.71
N PRO A 222 -3.94 17.86 -12.66
CA PRO A 222 -5.21 17.26 -13.07
C PRO A 222 -5.07 15.89 -13.76
N ASN A 223 -3.85 15.51 -14.15
CA ASN A 223 -3.54 14.25 -14.81
C ASN A 223 -3.02 13.16 -13.86
N ILE A 224 -2.93 13.43 -12.55
CA ILE A 224 -2.41 12.49 -11.55
C ILE A 224 -3.47 12.33 -10.45
N MET A 225 -3.75 11.09 -10.03
CA MET A 225 -4.69 10.84 -8.95
C MET A 225 -4.08 11.18 -7.58
N ALA A 226 -4.90 11.52 -6.58
CA ALA A 226 -4.43 11.85 -5.22
C ALA A 226 -3.53 10.78 -4.61
N ILE A 227 -3.85 9.50 -4.83
CA ILE A 227 -3.06 8.39 -4.32
C ILE A 227 -1.75 8.22 -5.07
N GLU A 228 -1.71 8.48 -6.39
CA GLU A 228 -0.47 8.46 -7.17
C GLU A 228 0.42 9.63 -6.77
N ASP A 229 -0.15 10.82 -6.58
CA ASP A 229 0.56 11.99 -6.07
C ASP A 229 1.07 11.72 -4.64
N TYR A 230 0.25 11.11 -3.78
CA TYR A 230 0.65 10.69 -2.44
C TYR A 230 1.76 9.63 -2.48
N LEU A 231 1.62 8.54 -3.23
CA LEU A 231 2.62 7.48 -3.33
C LEU A 231 3.91 7.93 -4.01
N SER A 232 3.83 8.85 -4.98
CA SER A 232 5.01 9.44 -5.64
C SER A 232 5.80 10.39 -4.73
N LYS A 233 5.14 10.93 -3.71
CA LYS A 233 5.74 11.82 -2.69
C LYS A 233 5.98 11.13 -1.37
N ALA A 234 5.32 10.01 -1.14
CA ALA A 234 5.61 9.10 -0.05
C ALA A 234 6.99 8.54 -0.38
N ASP A 235 8.00 9.13 0.25
CA ASP A 235 9.27 8.48 0.40
C ASP A 235 8.96 7.16 1.10
N LEU A 236 8.90 6.06 0.33
CA LEU A 236 8.80 4.69 0.85
C LEU A 236 10.14 4.44 1.54
N ALA A 237 10.27 5.07 2.71
CA ALA A 237 11.53 5.35 3.38
C ALA A 237 12.43 4.12 3.36
N GLU A 238 13.58 4.24 2.71
CA GLU A 238 14.74 3.33 2.78
C GLU A 238 14.52 1.86 2.35
N THR A 239 13.29 1.42 2.07
CA THR A 239 12.98 0.04 1.66
C THR A 239 13.17 -0.17 0.17
N LYS A 240 14.02 -1.13 -0.19
CA LYS A 240 14.18 -1.59 -1.57
C LYS A 240 12.91 -2.31 -2.02
N TYR A 241 12.48 -2.08 -3.25
CA TYR A 241 11.38 -2.80 -3.88
C TYR A 241 11.67 -3.02 -5.36
N ALA A 242 11.02 -4.02 -5.94
CA ALA A 242 11.00 -4.28 -7.37
C ALA A 242 9.56 -4.46 -7.87
N PHE A 243 9.33 -4.11 -9.14
CA PHE A 243 8.09 -4.45 -9.85
C PHE A 243 8.32 -5.68 -10.72
N SER A 244 7.30 -6.53 -10.93
CA SER A 244 7.35 -7.64 -11.90
C SER A 244 7.72 -7.16 -13.31
N ASP A 245 8.52 -7.92 -14.08
CA ASP A 245 8.91 -7.50 -15.45
C ASP A 245 7.74 -7.54 -16.44
N PHE A 246 6.78 -8.42 -16.17
CA PHE A 246 5.64 -8.60 -17.04
C PHE A 246 4.55 -7.58 -16.71
N ALA A 247 4.06 -6.96 -17.77
CA ALA A 247 2.83 -6.18 -17.73
C ALA A 247 1.65 -7.12 -17.48
N THR A 248 0.61 -6.61 -16.82
CA THR A 248 -0.70 -7.27 -16.88
C THR A 248 -1.10 -7.35 -18.36
N GLY A 249 -1.39 -8.55 -18.84
CA GLY A 249 -2.26 -8.72 -20.00
C GLY A 249 -3.69 -8.38 -19.58
N SER A 250 -4.52 -8.01 -20.54
CA SER A 250 -5.96 -7.90 -20.35
C SER A 250 -6.65 -8.98 -21.17
N ALA A 251 -7.43 -9.82 -20.49
CA ALA A 251 -8.33 -10.78 -21.11
C ALA A 251 -9.73 -10.16 -21.14
N GLY A 252 -10.14 -9.60 -22.28
CA GLY A 252 -11.47 -9.04 -22.43
C GLY A 252 -11.85 -8.78 -23.88
N GLY A 253 -13.13 -8.49 -24.10
CA GLY A 253 -13.70 -8.30 -25.44
C GLY A 253 -13.72 -6.84 -25.91
N ASP A 254 -13.49 -5.86 -25.03
CA ASP A 254 -13.59 -4.44 -25.35
C ASP A 254 -12.24 -3.90 -25.84
N PHE A 255 -11.96 -4.13 -27.12
CA PHE A 255 -10.79 -3.56 -27.80
C PHE A 255 -11.04 -2.10 -28.17
N ARG A 256 -10.21 -1.21 -27.65
CA ARG A 256 -10.23 0.22 -27.96
C ARG A 256 -8.98 0.61 -28.73
N ASN A 257 -9.14 0.87 -30.02
CA ASN A 257 -8.06 1.38 -30.86
C ASN A 257 -7.86 2.89 -30.64
N LYS A 258 -6.65 3.30 -30.24
CA LYS A 258 -6.27 4.72 -30.05
C LYS A 258 -5.10 5.14 -30.95
N GLY A 259 -4.81 4.36 -31.99
CA GLY A 259 -3.67 4.55 -32.89
C GLY A 259 -2.49 3.63 -32.55
N GLU A 260 -1.43 3.76 -33.35
CA GLU A 260 -0.24 2.92 -33.25
C GLU A 260 0.35 2.95 -31.82
N ASN A 261 0.55 1.76 -31.23
CA ASN A 261 1.00 1.55 -29.85
C ASN A 261 0.13 2.14 -28.74
N LYS A 262 -1.12 2.55 -29.03
CA LYS A 262 -2.05 3.11 -28.03
C LYS A 262 -3.33 2.29 -27.86
N SER A 263 -3.51 1.25 -28.67
CA SER A 263 -4.65 0.35 -28.56
C SER A 263 -4.61 -0.42 -27.25
N ILE A 264 -5.76 -0.50 -26.58
CA ILE A 264 -5.93 -1.22 -25.31
C ILE A 264 -7.01 -2.29 -25.48
N ILE A 265 -6.79 -3.45 -24.88
CA ILE A 265 -7.85 -4.42 -24.64
C ILE A 265 -8.32 -4.16 -23.21
N CYS A 266 -9.59 -3.87 -22.99
CA CYS A 266 -10.15 -3.74 -21.66
C CYS A 266 -10.68 -5.11 -21.20
N GLY A 267 -10.28 -5.55 -20.00
CA GLY A 267 -10.63 -6.89 -19.51
C GLY A 267 -10.02 -7.23 -18.15
N SER A 268 -10.15 -8.49 -17.77
CA SER A 268 -9.54 -9.09 -16.58
C SER A 268 -8.02 -9.00 -16.64
N ALA A 269 -7.36 -8.68 -15.53
CA ALA A 269 -5.91 -8.64 -15.44
C ALA A 269 -5.36 -10.07 -15.49
N ALA A 270 -4.39 -10.34 -16.37
CA ALA A 270 -3.77 -11.64 -16.53
C ALA A 270 -2.25 -11.48 -16.43
N HIS A 271 -1.64 -12.04 -15.40
CA HIS A 271 -0.21 -11.94 -15.13
C HIS A 271 0.51 -13.21 -15.55
N TYR A 272 1.55 -13.03 -16.35
CA TYR A 272 2.48 -14.09 -16.70
C TYR A 272 3.46 -14.35 -15.56
N PHE A 273 4.18 -15.47 -15.65
CA PHE A 273 5.26 -15.77 -14.71
C PHE A 273 6.28 -14.61 -14.69
N PRO A 274 6.56 -13.97 -13.55
CA PRO A 274 7.16 -12.63 -13.51
C PRO A 274 8.65 -12.57 -13.84
N GLU A 275 9.33 -13.71 -13.93
CA GLU A 275 10.73 -13.78 -14.37
C GLU A 275 10.86 -14.65 -15.62
N LYS A 276 11.33 -14.04 -16.71
CA LYS A 276 11.76 -14.77 -17.90
C LYS A 276 13.23 -15.09 -17.74
N SER A 277 13.64 -16.35 -17.83
CA SER A 277 15.03 -16.62 -18.20
C SER A 277 15.30 -16.02 -19.60
N GLU A 278 16.47 -15.42 -19.82
CA GLU A 278 16.83 -14.79 -21.10
C GLU A 278 16.61 -15.75 -22.29
N ASP A 279 16.87 -17.04 -22.05
CA ASP A 279 16.76 -18.11 -23.03
C ASP A 279 15.31 -18.57 -23.31
N THR A 280 14.33 -18.13 -22.53
CA THR A 280 12.93 -18.58 -22.68
C THR A 280 12.20 -17.70 -23.69
N PRO A 281 11.76 -18.21 -24.86
CA PRO A 281 10.94 -17.43 -25.79
C PRO A 281 9.65 -16.94 -25.12
N ILE A 282 9.15 -15.76 -25.48
CA ILE A 282 7.95 -15.20 -24.84
C ILE A 282 6.73 -16.10 -24.98
N GLN A 283 6.65 -16.87 -26.08
CA GLN A 283 5.59 -17.85 -26.33
C GLN A 283 5.62 -19.05 -25.37
N LYS A 284 6.72 -19.24 -24.64
CA LYS A 284 6.85 -20.28 -23.61
C LYS A 284 6.63 -19.75 -22.20
N VAL A 285 6.40 -18.44 -22.03
CA VAL A 285 6.06 -17.87 -20.72
C VAL A 285 4.62 -18.24 -20.40
N SER A 286 4.44 -18.96 -19.30
CA SER A 286 3.13 -19.43 -18.87
C SER A 286 2.42 -18.39 -18.01
N LEU A 287 1.08 -18.37 -18.09
CA LEU A 287 0.24 -17.52 -17.26
C LEU A 287 0.35 -17.96 -15.80
N LEU A 288 0.63 -17.03 -14.88
CA LEU A 288 0.70 -17.32 -13.45
C LEU A 288 -0.70 -17.24 -12.84
N TYR A 289 -1.39 -16.11 -13.03
CA TYR A 289 -2.72 -15.88 -12.49
C TYR A 289 -3.55 -14.93 -13.34
N MET A 290 -4.86 -14.96 -13.14
CA MET A 290 -5.79 -13.95 -13.63
C MET A 290 -6.55 -13.36 -12.44
N ASN A 291 -6.73 -12.05 -12.40
CA ASN A 291 -7.51 -11.34 -11.40
C ASN A 291 -8.66 -10.59 -12.06
N THR A 292 -9.86 -10.73 -11.51
CA THR A 292 -11.06 -10.18 -12.17
C THR A 292 -12.23 -9.94 -11.25
N ASP A 293 -12.77 -8.72 -11.37
CA ASP A 293 -14.03 -8.32 -10.73
C ASP A 293 -15.26 -9.02 -11.36
N TYR A 294 -15.10 -9.79 -12.44
CA TYR A 294 -16.19 -10.39 -13.23
C TYR A 294 -16.47 -11.88 -12.95
N ILE A 295 -15.79 -12.50 -11.98
CA ILE A 295 -16.02 -13.92 -11.60
C ILE A 295 -17.22 -14.10 -10.63
N MET A 296 -17.89 -13.01 -10.21
CA MET A 296 -19.07 -13.06 -9.33
C MET A 296 -20.40 -13.24 -10.07
#